data_AF-A0A5K1GAD4-F1
#
_entry.id   AF-A0A5K1GAD4-F1
#
_cell.length_a   1.000
_cell.length_b   1.000
_cell.length_c   1.000
_cell.angle_alpha   90.00
_cell.angle_beta   90.00
_cell.angle_gamma   90.00
#
_symmetry.space_group_name_H-M   'P 1'
#
loop_
_entity.id
_entity.type
_entity.pdbx_description
1 polymer ?
#
loop_
_entity_poly.entity_id
_entity_poly.type
_entity_poly.pdbx_seq_one_letter_code
_entity_poly.pdbx_strand_id
1 'polypeptide(L)' 'MRKGMQMDLHFQDIIGAWPHHMLEQLIGKRPFIHDLAEINNFFYPEDPIPGAQKKAAELFGATETWLLVGGT' A
#
# COMPACT_ATOMS: atom_id res chain seq x y z
N MET A 1 25.06 41.48 -18.07
CA MET A 1 23.61 41.19 -17.92
C MET A 1 23.40 39.70 -18.16
N ARG A 2 23.06 38.91 -17.13
CA ARG A 2 22.65 37.50 -17.32
C ARG A 2 21.12 37.49 -17.42
N LYS A 3 20.59 37.11 -18.58
CA LYS A 3 19.15 36.94 -18.83
C LYS A 3 18.66 35.88 -17.84
N GLY A 4 17.68 36.22 -17.00
CA GLY A 4 17.05 35.28 -16.09
C GLY A 4 16.42 34.14 -16.89
N MET A 5 16.75 32.90 -16.52
CA MET A 5 16.11 31.71 -17.08
C MET A 5 14.75 31.59 -16.40
N GLN A 6 13.71 32.07 -17.07
CA GLN A 6 12.33 31.86 -16.66
C GLN A 6 12.03 30.37 -16.84
N MET A 7 11.82 29.65 -15.74
CA MET A 7 11.25 28.31 -15.79
C MET A 7 9.73 28.46 -15.83
N ASP A 8 9.15 28.27 -17.01
CA ASP A 8 7.70 28.18 -17.19
C ASP A 8 7.26 26.80 -16.70
N LEU A 9 6.89 26.71 -15.41
CA LEU A 9 6.25 25.52 -14.86
C LEU A 9 4.75 25.59 -15.22
N HIS A 10 4.28 24.68 -16.07
CA HIS A 10 2.85 24.60 -16.36
C HIS A 10 2.10 24.06 -15.13
N PHE A 11 0.94 24.64 -14.82
CA PHE A 11 0.08 24.24 -13.70
C PHE A 11 -0.32 22.75 -13.76
N GLN A 12 -0.32 22.15 -14.96
CA GLN A 12 -0.53 20.71 -15.16
C GLN A 12 0.67 19.86 -14.74
N ASP A 13 1.90 20.38 -14.74
CA ASP A 13 3.09 19.70 -14.23
C ASP A 13 3.10 19.65 -12.68
N ILE A 14 2.41 20.61 -12.04
CA ILE A 14 2.34 20.75 -10.57
C ILE A 14 1.27 19.83 -9.97
N ILE A 15 0.21 19.50 -10.72
CA ILE A 15 -0.97 18.79 -10.20
C ILE A 15 -1.23 17.47 -10.95
N GLY A 16 -0.68 17.28 -12.15
CA GLY A 16 -0.81 16.05 -12.95
C GLY A 16 0.08 14.91 -12.48
N ALA A 17 1.09 15.20 -11.66
CA ALA A 17 1.93 14.20 -11.02
C ALA A 17 1.57 14.10 -9.53
N TRP A 18 0.45 13.44 -9.23
CA TRP A 18 0.30 12.87 -7.90
C TRP A 18 1.56 12.00 -7.62
N PRO A 19 2.12 12.03 -6.40
CA PRO A 19 3.45 11.47 -6.07
C PRO A 19 3.59 9.96 -6.35
N HIS A 20 2.48 9.29 -6.71
CA HIS A 20 2.44 7.91 -7.14
C HIS A 20 3.39 7.60 -8.29
N HIS A 21 3.60 8.47 -9.29
CA HIS A 21 4.40 8.04 -10.47
C HIS A 21 5.89 7.82 -10.14
N MET A 22 6.52 8.67 -9.33
CA MET A 22 7.92 8.45 -8.94
C MET A 22 8.07 7.23 -8.02
N LEU A 23 7.13 7.06 -7.08
CA LEU A 23 7.15 5.93 -6.16
C LEU A 23 6.89 4.61 -6.91
N GLU A 24 5.94 4.60 -7.83
CA GLU A 24 5.64 3.47 -8.71
C GLU A 24 6.83 3.08 -9.60
N GLN A 25 7.60 4.04 -10.12
CA GLN A 25 8.83 3.74 -10.84
C GLN A 25 9.88 3.06 -9.94
N LEU A 26 9.93 3.42 -8.66
CA LEU A 26 10.91 2.90 -7.71
C LEU A 26 10.54 1.51 -7.15
N ILE A 27 9.30 1.32 -6.71
CA ILE A 27 8.84 0.10 -6.02
C ILE A 27 7.93 -0.79 -6.89
N GLY A 28 7.62 -0.35 -8.10
CA GLY A 28 6.69 -1.00 -9.02
C GLY A 28 5.21 -0.70 -8.73
N LYS A 29 4.35 -1.12 -9.65
CA LYS A 29 2.88 -0.95 -9.59
C LYS A 29 2.19 -1.85 -8.57
N ARG A 30 2.78 -3.01 -8.26
CA ARG A 30 2.09 -4.08 -7.52
C ARG A 30 1.58 -3.67 -6.14
N PRO A 31 2.34 -2.95 -5.30
CA PRO A 31 1.85 -2.54 -3.97
C PRO A 31 0.55 -1.73 -4.04
N PHE A 32 0.44 -0.81 -5.00
CA PHE A 32 -0.75 0.03 -5.17
C PHE A 32 -1.99 -0.74 -5.66
N ILE A 33 -1.80 -1.77 -6.49
CA ILE A 33 -2.91 -2.62 -6.97
C ILE A 33 -3.55 -3.41 -5.82
N HIS A 34 -2.77 -3.75 -4.81
CA HIS A 34 -3.22 -4.54 -3.66
C HIS A 34 -3.53 -3.70 -2.42
N ASP A 35 -3.30 -2.39 -2.45
CA ASP A 35 -3.69 -1.45 -1.41
C ASP A 35 -5.18 -1.11 -1.54
N LEU A 36 -6.01 -2.07 -1.11
CA LEU A 36 -7.45 -2.01 -1.17
C LEU A 36 -7.98 -1.60 0.20
N ALA A 37 -8.68 -0.46 0.27
CA ALA A 37 -9.11 0.14 1.54
C ALA A 37 -9.96 -0.79 2.43
N GLU A 38 -10.74 -1.70 1.84
CA GLU A 38 -11.75 -2.48 2.58
C GLU A 38 -11.95 -3.87 1.96
N ILE A 39 -10.92 -4.73 1.97
CA ILE A 39 -11.03 -6.09 1.39
C ILE A 39 -12.03 -6.96 2.16
N ASN A 40 -12.29 -6.63 3.43
CA ASN A 40 -13.36 -7.13 4.29
C ASN A 40 -13.29 -6.31 5.59
N ASN A 41 -14.36 -6.29 6.39
CA ASN A 41 -14.28 -5.69 7.72
C ASN A 41 -13.15 -6.40 8.50
N PHE A 42 -11.99 -5.76 8.70
CA PHE A 42 -10.83 -6.40 9.36
C PHE A 42 -11.17 -6.92 10.76
N PHE A 43 -12.19 -6.34 11.39
CA PHE A 43 -12.69 -6.74 12.70
C PHE A 43 -13.66 -7.93 12.63
N TYR A 44 -14.23 -8.23 11.46
CA TYR A 44 -15.09 -9.38 11.17
C TYR A 44 -14.78 -9.92 9.75
N PRO A 45 -13.60 -10.53 9.56
CA PRO A 45 -13.18 -10.90 8.24
C PRO A 45 -13.90 -12.17 7.79
N GLU A 46 -14.63 -12.08 6.69
CA GLU A 46 -14.93 -13.25 5.87
C GLU A 46 -13.68 -13.63 5.06
N ASP A 47 -13.64 -14.86 4.53
CA ASP A 47 -12.49 -15.41 3.78
C ASP A 47 -11.82 -14.35 2.88
N PRO A 48 -10.46 -14.22 2.87
CA PRO A 48 -9.46 -15.26 3.14
C PRO A 48 -8.70 -15.17 4.49
N ILE A 49 -8.95 -14.18 5.34
CA ILE A 49 -8.13 -13.95 6.55
C ILE A 49 -8.23 -15.11 7.58
N PRO A 50 -9.42 -15.66 7.89
CA PRO A 50 -9.52 -16.80 8.82
C PRO A 50 -8.75 -18.04 8.35
N GLY A 51 -8.74 -18.31 7.04
CA GLY A 51 -7.97 -19.41 6.46
C GLY A 51 -6.46 -19.24 6.63
N ALA A 52 -5.94 -18.01 6.53
CA ALA A 52 -4.53 -17.71 6.78
C ALA A 52 -4.17 -17.86 8.28
N GLN A 53 -5.04 -17.41 9.19
CA GLN A 53 -4.87 -17.57 10.63
C GLN A 53 -4.80 -19.05 11.04
N LYS A 54 -5.70 -19.88 10.50
CA LYS A 54 -5.69 -21.33 10.76
C LYS A 54 -4.39 -22.00 10.31
N LYS A 55 -3.92 -21.68 9.09
CA LYS A 55 -2.63 -22.19 8.59
C LYS A 55 -1.46 -21.78 9.46
N ALA A 56 -1.47 -20.55 9.99
CA ALA A 56 -0.45 -20.08 10.90
C ALA A 56 -0.50 -20.84 12.25
N ALA A 57 -1.70 -21.06 12.80
CA ALA A 57 -1.86 -21.83 14.04
C ALA A 57 -1.31 -23.27 13.89
N GLU A 58 -1.60 -23.93 12.76
CA GLU A 58 -1.05 -25.25 12.41
C GLU A 58 0.49 -25.22 12.33
N LEU A 59 1.06 -24.21 11.67
CA LEU A 59 2.51 -24.07 11.50
C LEU A 59 3.24 -23.86 12.84
N PHE A 60 2.66 -23.06 13.73
CA PHE A 60 3.27 -22.69 15.01
C PHE A 60 2.88 -23.62 16.18
N GLY A 61 2.03 -24.63 15.94
CA GLY A 61 1.55 -25.53 16.99
C GLY A 61 0.69 -24.81 18.04
N ALA A 62 -0.01 -23.74 17.65
CA ALA A 62 -0.87 -22.96 18.51
C ALA A 62 -2.34 -23.39 18.33
N THR A 63 -3.17 -23.10 19.34
CA THR A 63 -4.62 -23.28 19.21
C THR A 63 -5.22 -22.28 18.22
N GLU A 64 -4.74 -21.04 18.26
CA GLU A 64 -5.19 -19.93 17.42
C GLU A 64 -4.00 -19.01 17.09
N THR A 65 -4.14 -18.17 16.07
CA THR A 65 -3.14 -17.18 15.70
C THR A 65 -3.81 -15.91 15.19
N TRP A 66 -3.40 -14.76 15.73
CA TRP A 66 -3.84 -13.44 15.29
C TRP A 66 -2.75 -12.76 14.46
N LEU A 67 -3.15 -12.13 13.34
CA LEU A 67 -2.26 -11.35 12.50
C LEU A 67 -2.38 -9.88 12.92
N LEU A 68 -1.34 -9.34 13.56
CA LEU A 68 -1.28 -7.95 14.00
C LEU A 68 -0.53 -7.11 12.97
N VAL A 69 -1.13 -5.99 12.55
CA VAL A 69 -0.50 -5.00 11.68
C VAL A 69 -0.22 -3.76 12.53
N GLY A 70 1.03 -3.61 12.99
CA GLY A 70 1.41 -2.50 13.89
C GLY A 70 2.59 -2.77 14.83
N GLY A 71 3.09 -4.01 14.87
CA GLY A 71 4.16 -4.41 15.79
C GLY A 71 3.63 -5.22 16.98
N THR A 72 4.53 -5.53 17.92
CA THR A 72 4.24 -6.25 19.17
C THR A 72 3.91 -5.28 20.29
#